data_AF-A0A259LML1-F1
#
_entry.id   AF-A0A259LML1-F1
#
_cell.length_a   1.000
_cell.length_b   1.000
_cell.length_c   1.000
_cell.angle_alpha   90.00
_cell.angle_beta   90.00
_cell.angle_gamma   90.00
#
_symmetry.space_group_name_H-M   'P 1'
#
loop_
_entity.id
_entity.type
_entity.pdbx_description
1 polymer ?
#
loop_
_entity_poly.entity_id
_entity_poly.type
_entity_poly.pdbx_seq_one_letter_code
_entity_poly.pdbx_strand_id
1 'polypeptide(L)'
;MIGFHDEEDEKGEPVRGLPQKLPEGERLLWQGSPDIAAFAIHVFHIRFVIAYFVAIGGWRAANEASAGAPEQISGMLISSAMGLLIGGGLILLLAWAMARSTVYTITSRRVVLRYGVAI
;
A
#
# COMPACT_ATOMS: atom_id res chain seq x y z
N MET A 1 -32.34 -32.94 22.35
CA MET A 1 -31.63 -33.13 21.08
C MET A 1 -30.73 -31.91 20.93
N ILE A 2 -29.45 -32.08 21.26
CA ILE A 2 -28.44 -31.02 21.36
C ILE A 2 -27.91 -30.79 19.95
N GLY A 3 -28.21 -29.64 19.36
CA GLY A 3 -27.77 -29.25 18.02
C GLY A 3 -27.02 -27.93 18.10
N PHE A 4 -25.69 -28.02 18.02
CA PHE A 4 -24.73 -26.99 17.61
C PHE A 4 -24.96 -25.58 18.17
N HIS A 5 -24.52 -25.36 19.42
CA HIS A 5 -23.96 -24.06 19.78
C HIS A 5 -22.59 -23.96 19.09
N ASP A 6 -22.60 -23.50 17.84
CA ASP A 6 -21.39 -22.98 17.19
C ASP A 6 -21.14 -21.58 17.79
N GLU A 7 -20.69 -21.57 19.04
CA GLU A 7 -20.11 -20.42 19.76
C GLU A 7 -18.70 -20.09 19.23
N GLU A 8 -18.51 -20.14 17.92
CA GLU A 8 -17.38 -19.48 17.29
C GLU A 8 -17.86 -18.12 16.77
N ASP A 9 -18.04 -17.27 17.78
CA ASP A 9 -17.80 -15.84 17.73
C ASP A 9 -16.49 -15.53 16.97
N GLU A 10 -16.51 -15.62 15.64
CA GLU A 10 -15.55 -14.94 14.80
C GLU A 10 -15.95 -13.46 14.77
N LYS A 11 -15.59 -12.81 15.88
CA LYS A 11 -15.71 -11.39 16.16
C LYS A 11 -15.39 -10.54 14.93
N GLY A 12 -16.40 -9.86 14.41
CA GLY A 12 -16.20 -8.49 13.92
C GLY A 12 -17.22 -7.95 12.93
N GLU A 13 -17.45 -8.63 11.80
CA GLU A 13 -18.20 -8.01 10.69
C GLU A 13 -19.02 -9.05 9.92
N PRO A 14 -20.37 -8.99 9.92
CA PRO A 14 -21.22 -9.95 9.21
C PRO A 14 -21.06 -9.87 7.68
N VAL A 15 -20.44 -8.80 7.16
CA VAL A 15 -19.95 -8.64 5.80
C VAL A 15 -18.63 -7.88 5.89
N ARG A 16 -17.54 -8.41 5.30
CA ARG A 16 -16.20 -7.80 5.33
C ARG A 16 -16.28 -6.31 4.98
N GLY A 17 -15.88 -5.41 5.87
CA GLY A 17 -15.91 -3.96 5.66
C GLY A 17 -17.23 -3.25 5.98
N LEU A 18 -18.23 -3.95 6.53
CA LEU A 18 -19.47 -3.34 7.01
C LEU A 18 -19.70 -3.60 8.51
N PRO A 19 -19.92 -2.53 9.31
CA PRO A 19 -20.13 -2.66 10.75
C PRO A 19 -21.47 -3.32 11.12
N GLN A 20 -22.43 -3.39 10.18
CA GLN A 20 -23.75 -3.97 10.39
C GLN A 20 -24.24 -4.64 9.11
N LYS A 21 -25.11 -5.66 9.23
CA LYS A 21 -25.80 -6.27 8.08
C LYS A 21 -26.55 -5.20 7.28
N LEU A 22 -26.61 -5.36 5.95
CA LEU A 22 -27.40 -4.46 5.10
C LEU A 22 -28.86 -4.45 5.58
N PRO A 23 -29.49 -3.25 5.71
CA PRO A 23 -30.92 -3.13 6.00
C PRO A 23 -31.78 -3.91 4.99
N GLU A 24 -32.93 -4.41 5.42
CA GLU A 24 -33.85 -5.14 4.54
C GLU A 24 -34.23 -4.30 3.30
N GLY A 25 -34.00 -4.86 2.11
CA GLY A 25 -34.22 -4.20 0.83
C GLY A 25 -33.02 -3.43 0.24
N GLU A 26 -31.89 -3.35 0.94
CA GLU A 26 -30.64 -2.79 0.39
C GLU A 26 -29.78 -3.89 -0.24
N ARG A 27 -29.30 -3.67 -1.47
CA ARG A 27 -28.48 -4.65 -2.18
C ARG A 27 -27.03 -4.20 -2.26
N LEU A 28 -26.12 -5.13 -1.98
CA LEU A 28 -24.69 -4.98 -2.26
C LEU A 28 -24.51 -5.06 -3.79
N LEU A 29 -24.00 -3.99 -4.40
CA LEU A 29 -23.73 -3.96 -5.84
C LEU A 29 -22.29 -4.40 -6.13
N TRP A 30 -21.34 -3.95 -5.32
CA TRP A 30 -19.93 -4.24 -5.51
C TRP A 30 -19.16 -4.05 -4.20
N GLN A 31 -18.18 -4.90 -3.97
CA GLN A 31 -17.26 -4.78 -2.85
C GLN A 31 -15.86 -5.20 -3.27
N GLY A 32 -14.86 -4.39 -2.94
CA GLY A 32 -13.46 -4.64 -3.30
C GLY A 32 -12.47 -3.91 -2.41
N SER A 33 -11.25 -4.42 -2.36
CA SER A 33 -10.11 -3.72 -1.78
C SER A 33 -9.28 -3.07 -2.90
N PRO A 34 -8.63 -1.93 -2.63
CA PRO A 34 -7.75 -1.31 -3.61
C PRO A 34 -6.52 -2.17 -3.93
N ASP A 35 -5.96 -1.95 -5.13
CA ASP A 35 -4.69 -2.54 -5.53
C ASP A 35 -3.50 -1.82 -4.86
N ILE A 36 -2.53 -2.61 -4.41
CA ILE A 36 -1.32 -2.14 -3.73
C ILE A 36 -0.47 -1.30 -4.69
N ALA A 37 -0.34 -1.71 -5.96
CA ALA A 37 0.43 -0.96 -6.94
C ALA A 37 -0.24 0.39 -7.25
N ALA A 38 -1.57 0.42 -7.35
CA ALA A 38 -2.31 1.67 -7.48
C ALA A 38 -2.02 2.64 -6.31
N PHE A 39 -1.98 2.15 -5.06
CA PHE A 39 -1.60 2.96 -3.90
C PHE A 39 -0.15 3.45 -3.97
N ALA A 40 0.79 2.55 -4.24
CA ALA A 40 2.21 2.91 -4.33
C ALA A 40 2.46 3.98 -5.41
N ILE A 41 1.79 3.87 -6.56
CA ILE A 41 1.96 4.77 -7.70
C ILE A 41 1.24 6.10 -7.51
N HIS A 42 -0.04 6.09 -7.15
CA HIS A 42 -0.89 7.29 -7.16
C HIS A 42 -0.99 7.99 -5.80
N VAL A 43 -0.89 7.25 -4.70
CA VAL A 43 -1.00 7.81 -3.34
C VAL A 43 0.39 8.13 -2.80
N PHE A 44 1.29 7.15 -2.82
CA PHE A 44 2.64 7.31 -2.25
C PHE A 44 3.71 7.77 -3.24
N HIS A 45 3.34 7.99 -4.51
CA HIS A 45 4.22 8.63 -5.49
C HIS A 45 5.58 7.93 -5.62
N ILE A 46 5.63 6.59 -5.55
CA ILE A 46 6.89 5.81 -5.58
C ILE A 46 7.72 6.12 -6.83
N ARG A 47 7.08 6.54 -7.93
CA ARG A 47 7.73 7.00 -9.16
C ARG A 47 8.64 8.20 -8.93
N PHE A 48 8.24 9.16 -8.10
CA PHE A 48 9.06 10.31 -7.74
C PHE A 48 10.24 9.91 -6.86
N VAL A 49 10.05 8.93 -5.98
CA VAL A 49 11.13 8.40 -5.14
C VAL A 49 12.18 7.70 -6.01
N ILE A 50 11.76 6.84 -6.95
CA ILE A 50 12.66 6.22 -7.93
C ILE A 50 13.38 7.29 -8.73
N ALA A 51 12.65 8.28 -9.28
CA ALA A 51 13.24 9.36 -10.07
C ALA A 51 14.27 10.16 -9.26
N TYR A 52 14.00 10.46 -7.99
CA TYR A 52 14.92 11.15 -7.10
C TYR A 52 16.23 10.38 -6.91
N PHE A 53 16.15 9.08 -6.58
CA PHE A 53 17.34 8.26 -6.39
C PHE A 53 18.15 8.06 -7.68
N VAL A 54 17.47 7.92 -8.83
CA VAL A 54 18.12 7.85 -10.14
C VAL A 54 18.82 9.17 -10.48
N ALA A 55 18.16 10.30 -10.26
CA ALA A 55 18.71 11.62 -10.54
C ALA A 55 19.94 11.92 -9.67
N ILE A 56 19.86 11.69 -8.36
CA ILE A 56 20.99 11.97 -7.45
C ILE A 56 22.13 10.96 -7.65
N GLY A 57 21.84 9.69 -7.94
CA GLY A 57 22.85 8.68 -8.24
C GLY A 57 23.59 9.01 -9.53
N GLY A 58 22.86 9.38 -10.59
CA GLY A 58 23.44 9.81 -11.87
C GLY A 58 24.26 11.08 -11.75
N TRP A 59 23.75 12.10 -11.05
CA TRP A 59 24.48 13.35 -10.80
C TRP A 59 25.81 13.10 -10.08
N ARG A 60 25.78 12.27 -9.04
CA ARG A 60 26.99 11.96 -8.26
C ARG A 60 27.99 11.13 -9.07
N ALA A 61 27.52 10.14 -9.83
CA ALA A 61 28.37 9.38 -10.72
C ALA A 61 29.08 10.27 -11.76
N ALA A 62 28.37 11.26 -12.34
CA ALA A 62 28.96 12.23 -13.26
C ALA A 62 30.03 13.10 -12.58
N ASN A 63 29.76 13.53 -11.34
CA ASN A 63 30.72 14.32 -10.55
C ASN A 63 32.00 13.54 -10.25
N GLU A 64 31.91 12.29 -9.78
CA GLU A 64 33.07 11.46 -9.46
C GLU A 64 33.89 11.10 -10.73
N ALA A 65 33.19 10.86 -11.85
CA ALA A 65 33.84 10.64 -13.13
C ALA A 65 34.65 11.88 -13.58
N SER A 66 34.13 13.09 -13.36
CA SER A 66 34.83 14.33 -13.67
C SER A 66 35.98 14.65 -12.69
N ALA A 67 35.88 14.18 -11.45
CA ALA A 67 36.89 14.35 -10.41
C ALA A 67 38.06 13.35 -10.53
N GLY A 68 37.97 12.38 -11.44
CA GLY A 68 39.02 11.36 -11.64
C GLY A 68 39.04 10.26 -10.58
N ALA A 69 37.92 10.04 -9.87
CA ALA A 69 37.77 9.02 -8.83
C ALA A 69 36.75 7.92 -9.21
N PRO A 70 36.91 7.24 -10.36
CA PRO A 70 35.92 6.27 -10.85
C PRO A 70 35.72 5.07 -9.92
N GLU A 71 36.70 4.73 -9.09
CA GLU A 71 36.63 3.64 -8.11
C GLU A 71 35.52 3.86 -7.06
N GLN A 72 35.21 5.12 -6.75
CA GLN A 72 34.22 5.50 -5.73
C GLN A 72 32.77 5.39 -6.24
N ILE A 73 32.58 5.38 -7.57
CA ILE A 73 31.25 5.29 -8.20
C ILE A 73 30.51 4.02 -7.76
N SER A 74 31.22 2.90 -7.63
CA SER A 74 30.63 1.62 -7.27
C SER A 74 29.96 1.65 -5.88
N GLY A 75 30.69 2.09 -4.84
CA GLY A 75 30.17 2.21 -3.48
C GLY A 75 29.05 3.24 -3.36
N MET A 76 29.16 4.34 -4.11
CA MET A 76 28.13 5.38 -4.20
C MET A 76 26.82 4.81 -4.78
N LEU A 77 26.89 4.11 -5.91
CA LEU A 77 25.72 3.52 -6.56
C LEU A 77 25.08 2.44 -5.69
N ILE A 78 25.88 1.62 -5.01
CA ILE A 78 25.37 0.65 -4.02
C ILE A 78 24.60 1.37 -2.91
N SER A 79 25.17 2.46 -2.36
CA SER A 79 24.53 3.23 -1.30
C SER A 79 23.20 3.86 -1.76
N SER A 80 23.17 4.44 -2.96
CA SER A 80 21.95 4.98 -3.57
C SER A 80 20.91 3.89 -3.83
N ALA A 81 21.33 2.72 -4.33
CA ALA A 81 20.45 1.59 -4.56
C ALA A 81 19.86 1.05 -3.23
N MET A 82 20.67 0.94 -2.18
CA MET A 82 20.20 0.55 -0.85
C MET A 82 19.17 1.55 -0.29
N GLY A 83 19.44 2.85 -0.43
CA GLY A 83 18.48 3.89 -0.05
C GLY A 83 17.14 3.77 -0.78
N LEU A 84 17.18 3.50 -2.10
CA LEU A 84 15.99 3.27 -2.89
C LEU A 84 15.27 1.98 -2.48
N LEU A 85 15.99 0.90 -2.21
CA LEU A 85 15.41 -0.37 -1.77
C LEU A 85 14.72 -0.25 -0.41
N ILE A 86 15.36 0.40 0.55
CA ILE A 86 14.80 0.58 1.90
C ILE A 86 13.62 1.56 1.85
N GLY A 87 13.80 2.74 1.24
CA GLY A 87 12.75 3.75 1.14
C GLY A 87 11.56 3.28 0.30
N GLY A 88 11.83 2.67 -0.86
CA GLY A 88 10.82 2.08 -1.72
C GLY A 88 10.13 0.89 -1.07
N GLY A 89 10.87 0.03 -0.37
CA GLY A 89 10.33 -1.07 0.41
C GLY A 89 9.38 -0.61 1.51
N LEU A 90 9.74 0.46 2.23
CA LEU A 90 8.88 1.05 3.26
C LEU A 90 7.58 1.62 2.67
N ILE A 91 7.67 2.29 1.52
CA ILE A 91 6.49 2.78 0.80
C ILE A 91 5.59 1.63 0.34
N LEU A 92 6.18 0.55 -0.18
CA LEU A 92 5.43 -0.64 -0.58
C LEU A 92 4.79 -1.34 0.62
N LEU A 93 5.48 -1.41 1.75
CA LEU A 93 4.94 -1.94 3.00
C LEU A 93 3.75 -1.10 3.47
N LEU A 94 3.87 0.22 3.43
CA LEU A 94 2.79 1.13 3.80
C LEU A 94 1.60 1.01 2.82
N ALA A 95 1.88 0.93 1.52
CA ALA A 95 0.86 0.69 0.48
C ALA A 95 0.15 -0.64 0.70
N TRP A 96 0.88 -1.69 1.05
CA TRP A 96 0.33 -2.99 1.37
C TRP A 96 -0.55 -2.93 2.62
N ALA A 97 -0.07 -2.28 3.69
CA ALA A 97 -0.84 -2.12 4.93
C ALA A 97 -2.15 -1.36 4.67
N MET A 98 -2.08 -0.26 3.92
CA MET A 98 -3.26 0.55 3.55
C MET A 98 -4.23 -0.23 2.65
N ALA A 99 -3.73 -0.95 1.66
CA ALA A 99 -4.57 -1.74 0.76
C ALA A 99 -5.31 -2.87 1.51
N ARG A 100 -4.66 -3.47 2.51
CA ARG A 100 -5.26 -4.52 3.33
C ARG A 100 -6.32 -4.00 4.29
N SER A 101 -6.17 -2.76 4.79
CA SER A 101 -7.12 -2.17 5.73
C SER A 101 -8.27 -1.40 5.07
N THR A 102 -8.18 -1.15 3.76
CA THR A 102 -9.20 -0.39 3.01
C THR A 102 -10.17 -1.33 2.31
N VAL A 103 -11.48 -1.13 2.52
CA VAL A 103 -12.55 -1.86 1.84
C VAL A 103 -13.58 -0.87 1.31
N TYR A 104 -13.85 -0.96 0.01
CA TYR A 104 -14.89 -0.20 -0.67
C TYR A 104 -16.13 -1.05 -0.81
N THR A 105 -17.28 -0.51 -0.37
CA THR A 105 -18.57 -1.18 -0.49
C THR A 105 -19.55 -0.24 -1.16
N ILE A 106 -20.09 -0.65 -2.31
CA ILE A 106 -21.13 0.09 -3.04
C ILE A 106 -22.45 -0.65 -2.86
N THR A 107 -23.46 0.05 -2.37
CA THR A 107 -24.83 -0.46 -2.24
C THR A 107 -25.78 0.30 -3.18
N SER A 108 -27.01 -0.19 -3.29
CA SER A 108 -28.07 0.47 -4.08
C SER A 108 -28.46 1.87 -3.57
N ARG A 109 -28.05 2.26 -2.36
CA ARG A 109 -28.44 3.53 -1.73
C ARG A 109 -27.27 4.41 -1.30
N ARG A 110 -26.07 3.86 -1.09
CA ARG A 110 -24.88 4.63 -0.64
C ARG A 110 -23.56 3.97 -1.04
N VAL A 111 -22.49 4.74 -0.92
CA VAL A 111 -21.11 4.25 -1.03
C VAL A 111 -20.48 4.34 0.35
N VAL A 112 -19.96 3.21 0.85
CA VAL A 112 -19.27 3.12 2.14
C VAL A 112 -17.79 2.86 1.87
N LEU A 113 -16.96 3.77 2.36
CA LEU A 113 -15.51 3.69 2.31
C LEU A 113 -15.00 3.37 3.71
N ARG A 114 -14.46 2.17 3.92
CA ARG A 114 -13.66 1.88 5.12
C ARG A 114 -12.21 2.07 4.74
N TYR A 115 -11.56 3.07 5.33
CA TYR A 115 -10.15 3.39 5.10
C TYR A 115 -9.48 3.69 6.45
N GLY A 116 -8.18 3.44 6.54
CA GLY A 116 -7.38 3.73 7.72
C GLY A 116 -6.57 2.53 8.20
N VAL A 117 -5.31 2.78 8.52
CA VAL A 117 -4.48 1.88 9.33
C VAL A 117 -4.50 2.50 10.72
N ALA A 118 -5.10 1.82 11.70
CA ALA A 118 -4.91 2.21 13.09
C ALA A 118 -3.48 1.80 13.48
N ILE A 119 -2.64 2.80 13.71
CA ILE A 119 -1.31 2.67 14.32
C ILE A 119 -1.41 2.75 15.84
#